data_AF-A0A933FRG6-F1
#
_entry.id   AF-A0A933FRG6-F1
#
_cell.length_a   1.000
_cell.length_b   1.000
_cell.length_c   1.000
_cell.angle_alpha   90.00
_cell.angle_beta   90.00
_cell.angle_gamma   90.00
#
_symmetry.space_group_name_H-M   'P 1'
#
loop_
_entity.id
_entity.type
_entity.pdbx_description
1 polymer ?
#
loop_
_entity_poly.entity_id
_entity_poly.type
_entity_poly.pdbx_seq_one_letter_code
_entity_poly.pdbx_strand_id
1 'polypeptide(L)'
;MEQLWWHASIWIGLALISSLISIRIGVSVALIELVVGIIAGNTIHPEITEWINFLASFGAIILTFLAGAELESQTLKKFWKESLALGVIGFFAPFALSWVAAEFLLGWDLRAAQIAGIAMSTTSVAVVYAVMVETGLNETPIGKLILAACSVDDLGTVIALGLLFTSFGVWFWIFLPRMHRSL
;
A
#
# COMPACT_ATOMS: atom_id res chain seq x y z
N MET A 1 -7.36 5.36 -32.58
CA MET A 1 -7.35 6.70 -31.94
C MET A 1 -8.71 7.03 -31.31
N GLU A 2 -9.84 6.93 -32.01
CA GLU A 2 -11.16 7.26 -31.43
C GLU A 2 -11.54 6.41 -30.20
N GLN A 3 -11.29 5.10 -30.23
CA GLN A 3 -11.53 4.22 -29.06
C GLN A 3 -10.69 4.61 -27.84
N LEU A 4 -9.45 5.08 -28.03
CA LEU A 4 -8.58 5.52 -26.93
C LEU A 4 -9.18 6.73 -26.19
N TRP A 5 -9.66 7.71 -26.94
CA TRP A 5 -10.29 8.91 -26.37
C TRP A 5 -11.57 8.56 -25.61
N TRP A 6 -12.36 7.63 -26.14
CA TRP A 6 -13.58 7.15 -25.47
C TRP A 6 -13.28 6.53 -24.10
N HIS A 7 -12.32 5.61 -24.02
CA HIS A 7 -11.94 4.99 -22.74
C HIS A 7 -11.35 6.01 -21.76
N ALA A 8 -10.52 6.95 -22.24
CA ALA A 8 -9.99 8.02 -21.41
C ALA A 8 -11.10 8.92 -20.83
N SER A 9 -12.10 9.27 -21.64
CA SER A 9 -13.26 10.05 -21.17
C SER A 9 -14.07 9.32 -20.11
N ILE A 10 -14.22 7.99 -20.21
CA ILE A 10 -14.89 7.19 -19.17
C ILE A 10 -14.10 7.27 -17.86
N TRP A 11 -12.79 7.01 -17.88
CA TRP A 11 -11.97 7.02 -16.65
C TRP A 11 -11.94 8.40 -15.99
N ILE A 12 -11.75 9.47 -16.77
CA ILE A 12 -11.79 10.84 -16.25
C ILE A 12 -13.19 11.19 -15.74
N GLY A 13 -14.24 10.77 -16.44
CA GLY A 13 -15.62 10.96 -16.02
C GLY A 13 -15.92 10.30 -14.68
N LEU A 14 -15.46 9.06 -14.48
CA LEU A 14 -15.59 8.34 -13.21
C LEU A 14 -14.82 9.02 -12.07
N ALA A 15 -13.61 9.51 -12.33
CA ALA A 15 -12.83 10.27 -11.34
C ALA A 15 -13.54 11.58 -10.95
N LEU A 16 -14.07 12.32 -11.92
CA LEU A 16 -14.85 13.54 -11.67
C LEU A 16 -16.12 13.26 -10.85
N ILE A 17 -16.87 12.22 -11.19
CA ILE A 17 -18.05 11.78 -10.43
C ILE A 17 -17.64 11.44 -8.99
N SER A 18 -16.51 10.74 -8.81
CA SER A 18 -15.99 10.38 -7.49
C SER A 18 -15.69 11.62 -6.64
N SER A 19 -15.06 12.64 -7.22
CA SER A 19 -14.81 13.92 -6.55
C SER A 19 -16.10 14.64 -6.14
N LEU A 20 -17.11 14.69 -7.01
CA LEU A 20 -18.40 15.30 -6.70
C LEU A 20 -19.13 14.57 -5.56
N ILE A 21 -19.09 13.24 -5.56
CA ILE A 21 -19.66 12.40 -4.51
C ILE A 21 -18.92 12.63 -3.18
N SER A 22 -17.58 12.66 -3.21
CA SER A 22 -16.73 12.90 -2.04
C SER A 22 -17.10 14.20 -1.32
N ILE A 23 -17.26 15.31 -2.06
CA ILE A 23 -17.65 16.60 -1.50
C ILE A 23 -19.00 16.53 -0.78
N ARG A 24 -19.94 15.71 -1.27
CA ARG A 24 -21.28 15.60 -0.69
C ARG A 24 -21.32 14.72 0.56
N ILE A 25 -20.52 13.65 0.60
CA ILE A 25 -20.52 12.66 1.68
C ILE A 25 -19.54 13.04 2.81
N GLY A 26 -18.50 13.83 2.51
CA GLY A 26 -17.48 14.20 3.49
C GLY A 26 -16.46 13.08 3.75
N VAL A 27 -16.21 12.22 2.76
CA VAL A 27 -15.19 11.16 2.76
C VAL A 27 -14.12 11.52 1.75
N SER A 28 -12.87 11.11 1.96
CA SER A 28 -11.76 11.42 1.04
C SER A 28 -12.03 10.97 -0.39
N VAL A 29 -11.53 11.76 -1.35
CA VAL A 29 -11.72 11.52 -2.79
C VAL A 29 -11.12 10.17 -3.16
N ALA A 30 -9.91 9.86 -2.68
CA ALA A 30 -9.23 8.59 -2.93
C ALA A 30 -10.07 7.35 -2.54
N LEU A 31 -10.79 7.40 -1.40
CA LEU A 31 -11.66 6.29 -0.99
C LEU A 31 -12.87 6.15 -1.90
N ILE A 32 -13.47 7.26 -2.32
CA ILE A 32 -14.60 7.24 -3.26
C ILE A 32 -14.15 6.76 -4.64
N GLU A 33 -12.98 7.17 -5.12
CA GLU A 33 -12.41 6.70 -6.39
C GLU A 33 -12.20 5.18 -6.39
N LEU A 34 -11.72 4.61 -5.28
CA LEU A 34 -11.60 3.15 -5.13
C LEU A 34 -12.97 2.46 -5.23
N VAL A 35 -13.99 2.96 -4.53
CA VAL A 35 -15.34 2.38 -4.55
C VAL A 35 -15.98 2.51 -5.93
N VAL A 36 -15.91 3.69 -6.55
CA VAL A 36 -16.43 3.92 -7.91
C VAL A 36 -15.68 3.06 -8.93
N GLY A 37 -14.36 2.93 -8.79
CA GLY A 37 -13.55 2.04 -9.62
C GLY A 37 -13.97 0.58 -9.50
N ILE A 38 -14.22 0.09 -8.28
CA ILE A 38 -14.74 -1.28 -8.05
C ILE A 38 -16.11 -1.45 -8.72
N ILE A 39 -17.04 -0.51 -8.53
CA ILE A 39 -18.38 -0.57 -9.12
C ILE A 39 -18.31 -0.54 -10.65
N ALA A 40 -17.56 0.40 -11.22
CA ALA A 40 -17.41 0.54 -12.66
C ALA A 40 -16.73 -0.68 -13.28
N GLY A 41 -15.66 -1.19 -12.64
CA GLY A 41 -14.94 -2.37 -13.08
C GLY A 41 -15.81 -3.63 -13.15
N ASN A 42 -16.84 -3.75 -12.29
CA ASN A 42 -17.75 -4.89 -12.26
C ASN A 42 -19.03 -4.70 -13.10
N THR A 43 -19.35 -3.48 -13.54
CA THR A 43 -20.62 -3.18 -14.23
C THR A 43 -20.44 -2.83 -15.70
N ILE A 44 -19.48 -1.94 -16.00
CA ILE A 44 -19.27 -1.42 -17.35
C ILE A 44 -17.97 -1.93 -17.99
N HIS A 45 -17.10 -2.58 -17.20
CA HIS A 45 -15.84 -3.18 -17.64
C HIS A 45 -15.02 -2.26 -18.57
N PRO A 46 -14.64 -1.06 -18.11
CA PRO A 46 -13.93 -0.12 -18.94
C PRO A 46 -12.56 -0.69 -19.31
N GLU A 47 -12.18 -0.62 -20.60
CA GLU A 47 -10.88 -1.13 -21.04
C GLU A 47 -9.73 -0.39 -20.35
N ILE A 48 -8.74 -1.14 -19.90
CA ILE A 48 -7.51 -0.63 -19.32
C ILE A 48 -6.47 -0.55 -20.44
N THR A 49 -6.34 0.62 -21.03
CA THR A 49 -5.33 0.87 -22.06
C THR A 49 -3.94 1.07 -21.44
N GLU A 50 -2.89 0.90 -22.24
CA GLU A 50 -1.50 1.07 -21.79
C GLU A 50 -1.24 2.46 -21.18
N TRP A 51 -1.87 3.50 -21.74
CA TRP A 51 -1.78 4.87 -21.21
C TRP A 51 -2.40 5.00 -19.81
N ILE A 52 -3.54 4.34 -19.57
CA ILE A 52 -4.20 4.36 -18.26
C ILE A 52 -3.33 3.63 -17.23
N ASN A 53 -2.77 2.48 -17.59
CA ASN A 53 -1.82 1.75 -16.74
C ASN A 53 -0.58 2.57 -16.42
N PHE A 54 -0.03 3.28 -17.41
CA PHE A 54 1.09 4.21 -17.21
C PHE A 54 0.72 5.31 -16.21
N LEU A 55 -0.43 5.97 -16.41
CA LEU A 55 -0.86 7.07 -15.55
C LEU A 55 -1.13 6.61 -14.11
N ALA A 56 -1.77 5.45 -13.94
CA ALA A 56 -2.02 4.85 -12.63
C ALA A 56 -0.72 4.50 -11.91
N SER A 57 0.23 3.86 -12.60
CA SER A 57 1.53 3.49 -12.05
C SER A 57 2.36 4.72 -11.69
N PHE A 58 2.37 5.72 -12.57
CA PHE A 58 3.07 6.99 -12.35
C PHE A 58 2.50 7.74 -11.14
N GLY A 59 1.18 7.85 -11.03
CA GLY A 59 0.50 8.46 -9.88
C GLY A 59 0.81 7.74 -8.57
N ALA A 60 0.76 6.41 -8.56
CA ALA A 60 1.08 5.61 -7.38
C ALA A 60 2.53 5.83 -6.90
N ILE A 61 3.49 5.88 -7.83
CA ILE A 61 4.90 6.16 -7.52
C ILE A 61 5.06 7.57 -6.94
N ILE A 62 4.43 8.58 -7.55
CA ILE A 62 4.51 9.97 -7.08
C ILE A 62 3.91 10.10 -5.67
N LEU A 63 2.73 9.53 -5.42
CA LEU A 63 2.07 9.63 -4.11
C LEU A 63 2.90 8.94 -3.02
N THR A 64 3.46 7.77 -3.31
CA THR A 64 4.34 7.06 -2.37
C THR A 64 5.63 7.84 -2.12
N PHE A 65 6.21 8.43 -3.17
CA PHE A 65 7.39 9.28 -3.06
C PHE A 65 7.12 10.54 -2.23
N LEU A 66 5.99 11.22 -2.47
CA LEU A 66 5.58 12.40 -1.69
C LEU A 66 5.38 12.05 -0.22
N ALA A 67 4.73 10.93 0.07
CA ALA A 67 4.57 10.46 1.45
C ALA A 67 5.93 10.22 2.13
N GLY A 68 6.90 9.64 1.41
CA GLY A 68 8.27 9.47 1.89
C GLY A 68 9.04 10.78 2.02
N ALA A 69 8.77 11.77 1.17
CA ALA A 69 9.39 13.10 1.22
C ALA A 69 8.85 13.94 2.39
N GLU A 70 7.60 13.73 2.78
CA GLU A 70 6.96 14.40 3.94
C GLU A 70 7.54 13.91 5.29
N LEU A 71 8.20 12.75 5.29
CA LEU A 71 8.81 12.17 6.47
C LEU A 71 10.11 12.88 6.87
N GLU A 72 9.98 13.87 7.75
CA GLU A 72 11.12 14.56 8.37
C GLU A 72 11.90 13.63 9.32
N SER A 73 13.21 13.47 9.07
CA SER A 73 14.10 12.66 9.92
C SER A 73 14.07 13.06 11.40
N GLN A 74 13.87 14.35 11.71
CA GLN A 74 13.79 14.82 13.10
C GLN A 74 12.52 14.32 13.80
N THR A 75 11.38 14.35 13.11
CA THR A 75 10.11 13.86 13.62
C THR A 75 10.15 12.33 13.78
N LEU A 76 10.76 11.63 12.83
CA LEU A 76 11.04 10.19 12.94
C LEU A 76 11.87 9.86 14.17
N LYS A 77 12.98 10.56 14.41
CA LYS A 77 13.83 10.33 15.59
C LYS A 77 13.11 10.64 16.89
N LYS A 78 12.22 11.63 16.89
CA LYS A 78 11.43 12.00 18.07
C LYS A 78 10.44 10.92 18.45
N PHE A 79 9.78 10.30 17.46
CA PHE A 79 8.71 9.32 17.66
C PHE A 79 9.10 7.89 17.27
N TRP A 80 10.39 7.57 17.22
CA TRP A 80 10.85 6.32 16.61
C TRP A 80 10.34 5.08 17.34
N LYS A 81 10.16 5.16 18.67
CA LYS A 81 9.66 4.02 19.47
C LYS A 81 8.18 3.83 19.24
N GLU A 82 7.44 4.92 19.21
CA GLU A 82 6.01 4.96 19.00
C GLU A 82 5.66 4.50 17.58
N SER A 83 6.37 4.99 16.57
CA SER A 83 6.16 4.58 15.17
C SER A 83 6.58 3.13 14.94
N LEU A 84 7.68 2.67 15.55
CA LEU A 84 8.08 1.27 15.47
C LEU A 84 7.08 0.35 16.17
N ALA A 85 6.59 0.71 17.36
CA ALA A 85 5.59 -0.08 18.06
C ALA A 85 4.27 -0.13 17.27
N LEU A 86 3.81 1.01 16.75
CA LEU A 86 2.61 1.09 15.94
C LEU A 86 2.75 0.28 14.65
N GLY A 87 3.87 0.39 13.93
CA GLY A 87 4.09 -0.37 12.70
C GLY A 87 4.25 -1.88 12.97
N VAL A 88 5.01 -2.27 13.99
CA VAL A 88 5.15 -3.70 14.33
C VAL A 88 3.79 -4.30 14.71
N ILE A 89 3.00 -3.63 15.54
CA ILE A 89 1.67 -4.11 15.90
C ILE A 89 0.74 -4.08 14.68
N GLY A 90 0.78 -2.98 13.91
CA GLY A 90 0.00 -2.76 12.70
C GLY A 90 0.27 -3.79 11.62
N PHE A 91 1.50 -4.31 11.53
CA PHE A 91 1.87 -5.38 10.62
C PHE A 91 1.51 -6.77 11.20
N PHE A 92 2.02 -7.11 12.39
CA PHE A 92 1.94 -8.48 12.89
C PHE A 92 0.53 -8.88 13.32
N ALA A 93 -0.29 -7.96 13.83
CA ALA A 93 -1.65 -8.28 14.26
C ALA A 93 -2.56 -8.73 13.10
N PRO A 94 -2.73 -7.95 12.01
CA PRO A 94 -3.51 -8.41 10.85
C PRO A 94 -2.83 -9.56 10.11
N PHE A 95 -1.48 -9.63 10.07
CA PHE A 95 -0.77 -10.78 9.50
C PHE A 95 -1.18 -12.09 10.18
N ALA A 96 -1.04 -12.15 11.51
CA ALA A 96 -1.33 -13.36 12.26
C ALA A 96 -2.83 -13.71 12.21
N LEU A 97 -3.70 -12.70 12.33
CA LEU A 97 -5.15 -12.90 12.28
C LEU A 97 -5.59 -13.45 10.92
N SER A 98 -5.11 -12.85 9.83
CA SER A 98 -5.45 -13.26 8.46
C SER A 98 -4.88 -14.64 8.14
N TRP A 99 -3.63 -14.94 8.53
CA TRP A 99 -3.04 -16.26 8.34
C TRP A 99 -3.85 -17.34 9.10
N VAL A 100 -4.09 -17.15 10.39
CA VAL A 100 -4.87 -18.12 11.21
C VAL A 100 -6.27 -18.30 10.63
N ALA A 101 -6.94 -17.22 10.22
CA ALA A 101 -8.25 -17.31 9.59
C ALA A 101 -8.18 -18.09 8.25
N ALA A 102 -7.22 -17.79 7.39
CA ALA A 102 -7.08 -18.47 6.10
C ALA A 102 -6.75 -19.96 6.25
N GLU A 103 -5.87 -20.33 7.17
CA GLU A 103 -5.49 -21.73 7.39
C GLU A 103 -6.60 -22.52 8.08
N PHE A 104 -7.14 -22.01 9.20
CA PHE A 104 -8.04 -22.80 10.04
C PHE A 104 -9.53 -22.59 9.73
N LEU A 105 -9.95 -21.42 9.24
CA LEU A 105 -11.36 -21.17 8.91
C LEU A 105 -11.66 -21.44 7.44
N LEU A 106 -10.74 -21.12 6.53
CA LEU A 106 -10.93 -21.27 5.08
C LEU A 106 -10.24 -22.53 4.51
N GLY A 107 -9.37 -23.19 5.27
CA GLY A 107 -8.69 -24.41 4.85
C GLY A 107 -7.65 -24.20 3.74
N TRP A 108 -7.07 -23.00 3.65
CA TRP A 108 -6.06 -22.70 2.63
C TRP A 108 -4.73 -23.38 2.97
N ASP A 109 -3.95 -23.73 1.94
CA ASP A 109 -2.59 -24.23 2.12
C ASP A 109 -1.73 -23.22 2.89
N LEU A 110 -0.76 -23.72 3.67
CA LEU A 110 0.12 -22.91 4.51
C LEU A 110 0.74 -21.72 3.76
N ARG A 111 1.23 -21.93 2.53
CA ARG A 111 1.84 -20.84 1.75
C ARG A 111 0.81 -19.81 1.32
N ALA A 112 -0.38 -20.26 0.90
CA ALA A 112 -1.46 -19.37 0.50
C ALA A 112 -1.98 -18.55 1.69
N ALA A 113 -2.10 -19.18 2.87
CA ALA A 113 -2.52 -18.53 4.10
C ALA A 113 -1.49 -17.49 4.59
N GLN A 114 -0.19 -17.79 4.49
CA GLN A 114 0.88 -16.82 4.79
C GLN A 114 0.87 -15.63 3.83
N ILE A 115 0.65 -15.86 2.52
CA ILE A 115 0.52 -14.78 1.53
C ILE A 115 -0.70 -13.90 1.86
N ALA A 116 -1.83 -14.52 2.24
CA ALA A 116 -3.01 -13.79 2.69
C ALA A 116 -2.73 -12.96 3.96
N GLY A 117 -1.93 -13.50 4.88
CA GLY A 117 -1.40 -12.78 6.04
C GLY A 117 -0.67 -11.51 5.62
N ILE A 118 0.32 -11.65 4.74
CA ILE A 118 1.15 -10.52 4.28
C ILE A 118 0.30 -9.49 3.52
N ALA A 119 -0.61 -9.94 2.66
CA ALA A 119 -1.50 -9.07 1.89
C ALA A 119 -2.41 -8.22 2.79
N MET A 120 -2.80 -8.73 3.95
CA MET A 120 -3.64 -8.00 4.91
C MET A 120 -2.85 -7.13 5.89
N SER A 121 -1.54 -7.34 6.03
CA SER A 121 -0.69 -6.58 6.95
C SER A 121 -0.01 -5.36 6.35
N THR A 122 -0.01 -5.24 5.02
CA THR A 122 0.57 -4.09 4.32
C THR A 122 -0.42 -2.93 4.29
N THR A 123 0.06 -1.74 4.67
CA THR A 123 -0.73 -0.50 4.65
C THR A 123 -0.35 0.31 3.41
N SER A 124 -1.34 0.76 2.62
CA SER A 124 -1.06 1.60 1.44
C SER A 124 -0.71 3.04 1.83
N VAL A 125 0.59 3.33 1.90
CA VAL A 125 1.13 4.68 2.18
C VAL A 125 0.55 5.73 1.24
N ALA A 126 0.43 5.43 -0.06
CA ALA A 126 -0.09 6.37 -1.05
C ALA A 126 -1.53 6.81 -0.76
N VAL A 127 -2.41 5.87 -0.41
CA VAL A 127 -3.82 6.16 -0.10
C VAL A 127 -3.91 6.92 1.22
N VAL A 128 -3.20 6.47 2.26
CA VAL A 128 -3.17 7.15 3.56
C VAL A 128 -2.68 8.59 3.41
N TYR A 129 -1.61 8.81 2.64
CA TYR A 129 -1.07 10.14 2.39
C TYR A 129 -2.05 11.04 1.64
N ALA A 130 -2.73 10.53 0.60
CA ALA A 130 -3.77 11.29 -0.11
C ALA A 130 -4.88 11.75 0.87
N VAL A 131 -5.37 10.85 1.74
CA VAL A 131 -6.36 11.22 2.76
C VAL A 131 -5.81 12.25 3.74
N MET A 132 -4.56 12.12 4.17
CA MET A 132 -3.95 13.08 5.10
C MET A 132 -3.78 14.47 4.50
N VAL A 133 -3.38 14.57 3.23
CA VAL A 133 -3.26 15.86 2.52
C VAL A 133 -4.64 16.48 2.33
N GLU A 134 -5.63 15.69 1.92
CA GLU A 134 -7.02 16.18 1.76
C GLU A 134 -7.62 16.69 3.08
N THR A 135 -7.29 16.04 4.20
CA THR A 135 -7.80 16.40 5.53
C THR A 135 -6.92 17.41 6.28
N GLY A 136 -5.74 17.75 5.75
CA GLY A 136 -4.72 18.59 6.41
C GLY A 136 -4.04 17.93 7.62
N LEU A 137 -4.20 16.61 7.80
CA LEU A 137 -3.60 15.88 8.92
C LEU A 137 -2.10 15.59 8.73
N ASN A 138 -1.58 15.68 7.50
CA ASN A 138 -0.17 15.43 7.17
C ASN A 138 0.81 16.33 7.97
N GLU A 139 0.40 17.56 8.29
CA GLU A 139 1.22 18.50 9.05
C GLU A 139 1.19 18.25 10.57
N THR A 140 0.22 17.47 11.05
CA THR A 140 0.03 17.24 12.49
C THR A 140 1.02 16.20 13.03
N PRO A 141 1.40 16.27 14.32
CA PRO A 141 2.27 15.26 14.93
C PRO A 141 1.72 13.83 14.83
N ILE A 142 0.39 13.68 14.92
CA ILE A 142 -0.29 12.38 14.79
C ILE A 142 -0.21 11.87 13.35
N GLY A 143 -0.43 12.74 12.34
CA GLY A 143 -0.29 12.36 10.93
C GLY A 143 1.13 11.93 10.59
N LYS A 144 2.14 12.71 11.01
CA LYS A 144 3.56 12.34 10.84
C LYS A 144 3.92 11.03 11.54
N LEU A 145 3.36 10.76 12.72
CA LEU A 145 3.52 9.48 13.42
C LEU A 145 2.93 8.30 12.64
N ILE A 146 1.74 8.47 12.05
CA ILE A 146 1.10 7.41 11.25
C ILE A 146 1.91 7.15 9.97
N LEU A 147 2.33 8.19 9.24
CA LEU A 147 3.17 8.02 8.04
C LEU A 147 4.50 7.30 8.37
N ALA A 148 5.08 7.61 9.53
CA ALA A 148 6.26 6.93 10.03
C ALA A 148 6.00 5.45 10.34
N ALA A 149 4.85 5.12 10.93
CA ALA A 149 4.45 3.73 11.17
C ALA A 149 4.21 2.97 9.86
N CYS A 150 3.57 3.58 8.86
CA CYS A 150 3.37 2.96 7.56
C CYS A 150 4.70 2.64 6.85
N SER A 151 5.74 3.47 7.04
CA SER A 151 7.09 3.15 6.52
C SER A 151 7.70 1.90 7.15
N VAL A 152 7.38 1.64 8.43
CA VAL A 152 7.80 0.41 9.13
C VAL A 152 7.03 -0.78 8.58
N ASP A 153 5.72 -0.64 8.30
CA ASP A 153 4.89 -1.70 7.70
C ASP A 153 5.40 -2.10 6.31
N ASP A 154 5.77 -1.13 5.48
CA ASP A 154 6.32 -1.38 4.14
C ASP A 154 7.64 -2.17 4.22
N LEU A 155 8.52 -1.78 5.14
CA LEU A 155 9.77 -2.51 5.38
C LEU A 155 9.50 -3.92 5.91
N GLY A 156 8.54 -4.07 6.83
CA GLY A 156 8.06 -5.37 7.31
C GLY A 156 7.55 -6.26 6.18
N THR A 157 6.79 -5.67 5.24
CA THR A 157 6.24 -6.37 4.08
C THR A 157 7.34 -6.85 3.14
N VAL A 158 8.31 -6.00 2.82
CA VAL A 158 9.46 -6.38 1.97
C VAL A 158 10.27 -7.51 2.61
N ILE A 159 10.51 -7.45 3.92
CA ILE A 159 11.22 -8.51 4.65
C ILE A 159 10.39 -9.80 4.65
N ALA A 160 9.09 -9.73 4.94
CA ALA A 160 8.23 -10.90 5.00
C ALA A 160 8.10 -11.61 3.64
N LEU A 161 7.87 -10.84 2.57
CA LEU A 161 7.87 -11.39 1.21
C LEU A 161 9.24 -11.96 0.84
N GLY A 162 10.31 -11.23 1.16
CA GLY A 162 11.68 -11.70 0.97
C GLY A 162 11.92 -13.05 1.64
N LEU A 163 11.56 -13.21 2.91
CA LEU A 163 11.71 -14.47 3.64
C LEU A 163 10.82 -15.59 3.09
N LEU A 164 9.59 -15.27 2.68
CA LEU A 164 8.63 -16.26 2.18
C LEU A 164 9.03 -16.83 0.81
N PHE A 165 9.57 -15.99 -0.07
CA PHE A 165 9.98 -16.40 -1.42
C PHE A 165 11.46 -16.79 -1.53
N THR A 166 12.30 -16.46 -0.53
CA THR A 166 13.70 -16.89 -0.52
C THR A 166 13.80 -18.37 -0.14
N SER A 167 14.33 -19.19 -1.06
CA SER A 167 14.78 -20.52 -0.70
C SER A 167 16.15 -20.43 -0.02
N PHE A 168 16.23 -20.75 1.28
CA PHE A 168 17.50 -20.89 2.01
C PHE A 168 18.23 -22.17 1.61
N GLY A 169 18.63 -22.27 0.34
CA GLY A 169 19.41 -23.39 -0.18
C GLY A 169 20.83 -23.41 0.36
N VAL A 170 21.53 -24.52 0.17
CA VAL A 170 22.94 -24.72 0.57
C VAL A 170 23.85 -23.60 0.02
N TRP A 171 23.54 -23.07 -1.17
CA TRP A 171 24.26 -21.95 -1.78
C TRP A 171 24.15 -20.64 -0.98
N PHE A 172 23.02 -20.36 -0.33
CA PHE A 172 22.87 -19.17 0.53
C PHE A 172 23.90 -19.20 1.67
N TRP A 173 24.04 -20.35 2.33
CA TRP A 173 24.98 -20.55 3.43
C TRP A 173 26.45 -20.60 3.00
N ILE A 174 26.74 -21.06 1.77
CA ILE A 174 28.11 -21.05 1.20
C ILE A 174 28.55 -19.62 0.83
N PHE A 175 27.64 -18.77 0.34
CA PHE A 175 27.96 -17.41 -0.09
C PHE A 175 27.93 -16.36 1.04
N LEU A 176 27.14 -16.58 2.11
CA LEU A 176 27.04 -15.66 3.25
C LEU A 176 28.41 -15.29 3.89
N PRO A 177 29.34 -16.22 4.14
CA PRO A 177 30.65 -15.91 4.72
C PRO A 177 31.57 -15.17 3.75
N ARG A 178 31.32 -15.27 2.43
CA ARG A 178 32.16 -14.69 1.39
C ARG A 178 31.86 -13.21 1.17
N MET A 179 30.61 -12.79 1.37
CA MET A 179 30.21 -11.37 1.36
C MET A 179 30.81 -10.57 2.52
N HIS A 180 30.97 -11.16 3.70
CA HIS A 180 31.55 -10.45 4.86
C HIS A 180 33.06 -10.16 4.71
N ARG A 181 33.75 -10.84 3.78
CA ARG A 181 35.19 -10.64 3.53
C ARG A 181 35.51 -9.67 2.39
N SER A 182 34.50 -9.13 1.70
CA SER A 182 34.69 -8.23 0.55
C SER A 182 34.22 -6.79 0.79
N LEU A 183 33.94 -6.42 2.05
CA LEU A 183 33.75 -5.05 2.52
C LEU A 183 34.90 -4.70 3.49
#